data_AF-A0A970XSJ6-F1
#
_entry.id   AF-A0A970XSJ6-F1
#
_cell.length_a   1.000
_cell.length_b   1.000
_cell.length_c   1.000
_cell.angle_alpha   90.00
_cell.angle_beta   90.00
_cell.angle_gamma   90.00
#
_symmetry.space_group_name_H-M   'P 1'
#
loop_
_entity.id
_entity.type
_entity.pdbx_description
1 polymer ?
#
loop_
_entity_poly.entity_id
_entity_poly.type
_entity_poly.pdbx_seq_one_letter_code
_entity_poly.pdbx_strand_id
1 'polypeptide(L)'
;IVKAHRAADRPLASICHAAWLLVEADAVRDVRMTSYPSLKTDLRNAGADWVDEEVVEDAGIVTSRTPDDLPAFNAKLVEVFAAANE
;
A
#
# COMPACT_ATOMS: atom_id res chain seq x y z
N ILE A 1 -10.71 -4.44 -10.67
CA ILE A 1 -10.54 -5.17 -9.39
C ILE A 1 -10.06 -4.20 -8.32
N VAL A 2 -8.81 -3.71 -8.34
CA VAL A 2 -8.27 -2.77 -7.32
C VAL A 2 -9.20 -1.58 -7.04
N LYS A 3 -9.66 -0.87 -8.08
CA LYS A 3 -10.63 0.24 -7.94
C LYS A 3 -11.89 -0.15 -7.15
N ALA A 4 -12.46 -1.33 -7.44
CA ALA A 4 -13.67 -1.80 -6.78
C ALA A 4 -13.43 -2.16 -5.30
N HIS A 5 -12.26 -2.73 -4.98
CA HIS A 5 -11.88 -2.98 -3.58
C HIS A 5 -11.65 -1.68 -2.82
N ARG A 6 -10.95 -0.72 -3.42
CA ARG A 6 -10.71 0.58 -2.80
C ARG A 6 -12.01 1.35 -2.53
N ALA A 7 -12.94 1.36 -3.49
CA ALA A 7 -14.24 2.01 -3.37
C ALA A 7 -15.18 1.35 -2.36
N ALA A 8 -14.91 0.09 -2.01
CA ALA A 8 -15.64 -0.64 -0.97
C ALA A 8 -14.90 -0.62 0.38
N ASP A 9 -13.88 0.24 0.54
CA ASP A 9 -13.01 0.34 1.72
C ASP A 9 -12.51 -1.02 2.22
N ARG A 10 -12.26 -1.94 1.28
CA ARG A 10 -11.70 -3.25 1.60
C ARG A 10 -10.19 -3.12 1.79
N PRO A 11 -9.62 -3.87 2.75
CA PRO A 11 -8.18 -3.82 2.98
C PRO A 11 -7.42 -4.24 1.72
N LEU A 12 -6.34 -3.53 1.44
CA LEU A 12 -5.43 -3.77 0.32
C LEU A 12 -4.01 -3.94 0.85
N ALA A 13 -3.22 -4.76 0.17
CA ALA A 13 -1.81 -4.92 0.49
C ALA A 13 -0.98 -4.91 -0.80
N SER A 14 0.14 -4.20 -0.80
CA SER A 14 1.00 -4.01 -1.96
C SER A 14 2.47 -3.96 -1.54
N ILE A 15 3.32 -4.73 -2.19
CA ILE A 15 4.75 -4.77 -1.88
C ILE A 15 5.57 -4.56 -3.15
N CYS A 16 6.73 -3.89 -3.01
CA CYS A 16 7.68 -3.69 -4.09
C CYS A 16 7.06 -2.87 -5.25
N HIS A 17 6.97 -3.42 -6.45
CA HIS A 17 6.45 -2.71 -7.64
C HIS A 17 4.92 -2.84 -7.80
N ALA A 18 4.24 -3.62 -6.96
CA ALA A 18 2.79 -3.77 -7.04
C ALA A 18 2.04 -2.44 -6.82
N ALA A 19 2.70 -1.45 -6.21
CA ALA A 19 2.14 -0.12 -5.97
C ALA A 19 1.77 0.62 -7.28
N TRP A 20 2.35 0.25 -8.44
CA TRP A 20 1.88 0.78 -9.72
C TRP A 20 0.40 0.46 -9.99
N LEU A 21 -0.09 -0.71 -9.57
CA LEU A 21 -1.52 -1.03 -9.72
C LEU A 21 -2.41 -0.11 -8.89
N LEU A 22 -1.92 0.40 -7.75
CA LEU A 22 -2.63 1.38 -6.93
C LEU A 22 -2.64 2.75 -7.62
N VAL A 23 -1.52 3.14 -8.24
CA VAL A 23 -1.41 4.36 -9.07
C VAL A 23 -2.40 4.32 -10.24
N GLU A 24 -2.39 3.24 -11.04
CA GLU A 24 -3.31 3.05 -12.17
C GLU A 24 -4.79 2.98 -11.72
N ALA A 25 -5.02 2.54 -10.48
CA ALA A 25 -6.32 2.53 -9.86
C ALA A 25 -6.78 3.89 -9.34
N ASP A 26 -5.93 4.91 -9.36
CA ASP A 26 -6.14 6.19 -8.69
C ASP A 26 -6.45 6.03 -7.18
N ALA A 27 -5.79 5.08 -6.53
CA ALA A 27 -6.08 4.65 -5.16
C ALA A 27 -5.11 5.23 -4.11
N VAL A 28 -4.20 6.12 -4.52
CA VAL A 28 -3.05 6.56 -3.69
C VAL A 28 -3.09 8.03 -3.27
N ARG A 29 -4.06 8.82 -3.74
CA ARG A 29 -4.15 10.25 -3.39
C ARG A 29 -4.35 10.42 -1.89
N ASP A 30 -3.53 11.30 -1.30
CA ASP A 30 -3.55 11.64 0.12
C ASP A 30 -3.35 10.44 1.06
N VAL A 31 -2.81 9.33 0.55
CA VAL A 31 -2.45 8.14 1.33
C VAL A 31 -0.95 8.15 1.62
N ARG A 32 -0.59 7.95 2.89
CA ARG A 32 0.80 7.69 3.30
C ARG A 32 1.19 6.25 2.99
N MET A 33 2.26 6.06 2.22
CA MET A 33 2.68 4.72 1.82
C MET A 33 4.14 4.62 1.45
N THR A 34 4.59 3.39 1.23
CA THR A 34 5.92 3.08 0.70
C THR A 34 5.83 2.15 -0.51
N SER A 35 6.96 1.87 -1.16
CA SER A 35 7.05 1.00 -2.33
C SER A 35 8.50 0.62 -2.59
N TYR A 36 8.75 -0.15 -3.65
CA TYR A 36 10.12 -0.22 -4.17
C TYR A 36 10.62 1.20 -4.52
N PRO A 37 11.88 1.57 -4.21
CA PRO A 37 12.34 2.96 -4.31
C PRO A 37 12.22 3.61 -5.69
N SER A 38 12.26 2.83 -6.78
CA SER A 38 12.12 3.37 -8.15
C SER A 38 10.74 4.00 -8.41
N LEU A 39 9.70 3.60 -7.67
CA LEU A 39 8.32 4.10 -7.83
C LEU A 39 8.05 5.40 -7.07
N LYS A 40 9.00 5.87 -6.25
CA LYS A 40 8.85 7.05 -5.40
C LYS A 40 8.32 8.28 -6.16
N THR A 41 8.87 8.54 -7.35
CA THR A 41 8.46 9.68 -8.18
C THR A 41 7.04 9.50 -8.70
N ASP A 42 6.69 8.31 -9.19
CA ASP A 42 5.36 8.02 -9.73
C ASP A 42 4.28 8.15 -8.66
N LEU A 43 4.55 7.63 -7.45
CA LEU A 43 3.63 7.71 -6.32
C LEU A 43 3.39 9.15 -5.84
N ARG A 44 4.45 9.94 -5.75
CA ARG A 44 4.33 11.37 -5.41
C ARG A 44 3.57 12.14 -6.48
N ASN A 45 3.84 11.87 -7.75
CA ASN A 45 3.12 12.48 -8.87
C ASN A 45 1.62 12.10 -8.87
N ALA A 46 1.30 10.89 -8.41
CA ALA A 46 -0.07 10.43 -8.24
C ALA A 46 -0.77 10.99 -6.99
N GLY A 47 -0.05 11.71 -6.12
CA GLY A 47 -0.58 12.37 -4.92
C GLY A 47 -0.42 11.58 -3.62
N ALA A 48 0.42 10.55 -3.59
CA ALA A 48 0.73 9.82 -2.36
C ALA A 48 1.77 10.56 -1.49
N ASP A 49 1.64 10.42 -0.17
CA ASP A 49 2.71 10.78 0.78
C ASP A 49 3.69 9.61 0.91
N TRP A 50 4.70 9.59 0.02
CA TRP A 50 5.68 8.52 -0.02
C TRP A 50 6.76 8.68 1.07
N VAL A 51 6.91 7.64 1.90
CA VAL A 51 7.94 7.51 2.95
C VAL A 51 8.83 6.28 2.75
N ASP A 52 10.06 6.33 3.28
CA ASP A 52 11.01 5.22 3.23
C ASP A 52 10.98 4.45 4.56
N GLU A 53 10.01 3.55 4.71
CA GLU A 53 9.77 2.75 5.91
C GLU A 53 9.54 1.28 5.53
N GLU A 54 9.88 0.35 6.42
CA GLU A 54 9.76 -1.09 6.15
C GLU A 54 8.31 -1.53 5.89
N VAL A 55 7.38 -0.94 6.64
CA VAL A 55 5.95 -1.19 6.51
C VAL A 55 5.20 0.09 6.82
N VAL A 56 4.20 0.39 6.00
CA VAL A 56 3.28 1.51 6.20
C VAL A 56 1.87 0.98 6.07
N GLU A 57 1.02 1.33 7.01
CA GLU A 57 -0.43 1.17 6.90
C GLU A 57 -1.06 2.55 6.99
N ASP A 58 -1.93 2.85 6.03
CA ASP A 58 -2.78 4.02 6.05
C ASP A 58 -4.05 3.74 5.25
N ALA A 59 -5.19 4.20 5.76
CA ALA A 59 -6.52 3.99 5.17
C ALA A 59 -6.81 2.52 4.76
N GLY A 60 -6.32 1.53 5.52
CA GLY A 60 -6.50 0.11 5.21
C GLY A 60 -5.63 -0.40 4.06
N ILE A 61 -4.64 0.37 3.62
CA ILE A 61 -3.66 0.00 2.59
C ILE A 61 -2.31 -0.29 3.25
N VAL A 62 -1.90 -1.56 3.26
CA VAL A 62 -0.60 -1.99 3.76
C VAL A 62 0.43 -1.97 2.63
N THR A 63 1.56 -1.32 2.83
CA THR A 63 2.64 -1.22 1.84
C THR A 63 4.03 -1.49 2.41
N SER A 64 4.91 -2.09 1.59
CA SER A 64 6.32 -2.38 1.91
C SER A 64 7.24 -2.32 0.69
N ARG A 65 8.57 -2.22 0.89
CA ARG A 65 9.52 -1.84 -0.16
C ARG A 65 10.12 -3.03 -0.90
N THR A 66 10.64 -4.02 -0.17
CA THR A 66 11.44 -5.12 -0.75
C THR A 66 11.11 -6.46 -0.07
N PRO A 67 11.62 -7.61 -0.58
CA PRO A 67 11.49 -8.88 0.12
C PRO A 67 12.04 -8.90 1.55
N ASP A 68 13.01 -8.03 1.87
CA ASP A 68 13.56 -7.93 3.23
C ASP A 68 12.50 -7.45 4.24
N ASP A 69 11.50 -6.70 3.78
CA ASP A 69 10.40 -6.18 4.60
C ASP A 69 9.26 -7.21 4.79
N LEU A 70 9.34 -8.41 4.19
CA LEU A 70 8.28 -9.42 4.25
C LEU A 70 7.83 -9.78 5.67
N PRO A 71 8.70 -9.91 6.69
CA PRO A 71 8.25 -10.18 8.06
C PRO A 71 7.31 -9.09 8.60
N ALA A 72 7.67 -7.82 8.44
CA ALA A 72 6.86 -6.69 8.88
C ALA A 72 5.57 -6.55 8.05
N PHE A 73 5.69 -6.68 6.73
CA PHE A 73 4.57 -6.66 5.79
C PHE A 73 3.52 -7.73 6.13
N ASN A 74 3.94 -8.98 6.30
CA ASN A 74 3.03 -10.10 6.57
C ASN A 74 2.34 -9.93 7.93
N ALA A 75 3.07 -9.48 8.96
CA ALA A 75 2.48 -9.23 10.28
C ALA A 75 1.39 -8.16 10.20
N LYS A 76 1.67 -7.02 9.57
CA LYS A 76 0.70 -5.92 9.42
C LYS A 76 -0.47 -6.31 8.50
N LEU A 77 -0.22 -7.04 7.42
CA LEU A 77 -1.25 -7.56 6.54
C LEU A 77 -2.25 -8.43 7.31
N VAL A 78 -1.78 -9.39 8.11
CA VAL A 78 -2.66 -10.26 8.90
C VAL A 78 -3.48 -9.45 9.90
N GLU A 79 -2.86 -8.51 10.61
CA GLU A 79 -3.54 -7.61 11.56
C GLU A 79 -4.71 -6.85 10.90
N VAL A 80 -4.44 -6.16 9.80
CA VAL A 80 -5.43 -5.32 9.09
C VAL A 80 -6.55 -6.17 8.48
N PHE A 81 -6.20 -7.30 7.88
CA PHE A 81 -7.19 -8.16 7.24
C PHE A 81 -8.05 -8.89 8.27
N ALA A 82 -7.52 -9.23 9.44
CA ALA A 82 -8.30 -9.81 10.52
C ALA A 82 -9.34 -8.80 11.05
N ALA A 83 -8.93 -7.57 11.33
CA ALA A 83 -9.81 -6.51 11.84
C ALA A 83 -10.94 -6.14 10.86
N ALA A 84 -10.71 -6.23 9.55
CA ALA A 84 -11.72 -5.93 8.54
C ALA A 84 -12.79 -7.04 8.36
N ASN A 85 -12.62 -8.20 9.01
CA ASN A 85 -13.59 -9.31 8.97
C ASN A 85 -14.47 -9.38 10.23
N GLU A 86 -14.33 -8.41 11.15
CA GLU A 86 -15.19 -8.22 12.33
C GLU A 86 -16.27 -7.16 12.07
#